data_AF-A0A074Y2T3-F1
#
_entry.id   AF-A0A074Y2T3-F1
#
_cell.length_a   1.000
_cell.length_b   1.000
_cell.length_c   1.000
_cell.angle_alpha   90.00
_cell.angle_beta   90.00
_cell.angle_gamma   90.00
#
_symmetry.space_group_name_H-M   'P 1'
#
loop_
_entity.id
_entity.type
_entity.pdbx_description
1 polymer ?
#
loop_
_entity_poly.entity_id
_entity_poly.type
_entity_poly.pdbx_seq_one_letter_code
_entity_poly.pdbx_strand_id
1 'polypeptide(L)' 'RCYDHGCNGRTFSSISNLRRHQRERAGQSAVCFCPRCGAPFYRRWTRDHHVMRMSCLRVPRWS' A
#
# COMPACT_ATOMS: atom_id res chain seq x y z
N ARG A 1 -18.92 1.91 -5.82
CA ARG A 1 -18.53 2.55 -4.55
C ARG A 1 -18.03 1.45 -3.61
N CYS A 2 -16.90 1.61 -2.93
CA CYS A 2 -16.31 0.54 -2.11
C CYS A 2 -16.43 0.86 -0.61
N TYR A 3 -16.99 -0.07 0.16
CA TYR A 3 -17.29 0.08 1.59
C TYR A 3 -16.42 -0.82 2.49
N ASP A 4 -15.33 -1.35 1.93
CA ASP A 4 -14.37 -2.18 2.65
C ASP A 4 -13.62 -1.39 3.73
N HIS A 5 -13.28 -2.02 4.86
CA HIS A 5 -12.69 -1.36 6.04
C HIS A 5 -11.35 -0.71 5.66
N GLY A 6 -11.31 0.63 5.60
CA GLY A 6 -10.14 1.42 5.16
C GLY A 6 -10.17 1.91 3.70
N CYS A 7 -11.22 1.64 2.93
CA CYS A 7 -11.42 2.25 1.61
C CYS A 7 -12.12 3.62 1.67
N ASN A 8 -12.52 4.08 2.86
CA ASN A 8 -13.18 5.38 3.13
C ASN A 8 -14.23 5.76 2.06
N GLY A 9 -15.02 4.79 1.60
CA GLY A 9 -16.11 5.06 0.66
C GLY A 9 -15.68 5.44 -0.75
N ARG A 10 -14.44 5.11 -1.18
CA ARG A 10 -13.91 5.46 -2.51
C ARG A 10 -14.90 5.14 -3.63
N THR A 11 -15.27 6.19 -4.36
CA THR A 11 -16.11 6.15 -5.55
C THR A 11 -15.23 5.99 -6.79
N PHE A 12 -15.63 5.09 -7.67
CA PHE A 12 -14.98 4.87 -8.96
C PHE A 12 -15.99 5.20 -10.05
N SER A 13 -15.54 5.93 -11.08
CA SER A 13 -16.37 6.33 -12.22
C SER A 13 -16.75 5.17 -13.15
N SER A 14 -16.15 3.99 -12.95
CA SER A 14 -16.44 2.80 -13.74
C SER A 14 -16.31 1.52 -12.91
N ILE A 15 -17.16 0.53 -13.24
CA ILE A 15 -17.15 -0.82 -12.66
C ILE A 15 -15.80 -1.51 -12.89
N SER A 16 -15.14 -1.30 -14.03
CA SER A 16 -13.82 -1.89 -14.32
C SER A 16 -12.75 -1.42 -13.33
N ASN A 17 -12.81 -0.14 -12.92
CA ASN A 17 -11.92 0.42 -11.92
C ASN A 17 -12.23 -0.11 -10.52
N LEU A 18 -13.51 -0.31 -10.19
CA LEU A 18 -13.92 -0.95 -8.93
C LEU A 18 -13.47 -2.42 -8.85
N ARG A 19 -13.60 -3.20 -9.93
CA ARG A 19 -13.16 -4.60 -9.97
C ARG A 19 -11.64 -4.75 -9.87
N ARG A 20 -10.87 -3.86 -10.51
CA ARG A 20 -9.41 -3.80 -10.34
C ARG A 20 -9.05 -3.47 -8.89
N HIS A 21 -9.71 -2.46 -8.34
CA HIS A 21 -9.53 -2.05 -6.95
C HIS A 21 -9.81 -3.19 -5.96
N GLN A 22 -10.89 -3.94 -6.16
CA GLN A 22 -11.24 -5.09 -5.31
C GLN A 22 -10.20 -6.21 -5.39
N ARG A 23 -9.65 -6.52 -6.57
CA ARG A 23 -8.54 -7.50 -6.72
C ARG A 23 -7.27 -7.07 -5.98
N GLU A 24 -6.90 -5.81 -6.09
CA GLU A 24 -5.73 -5.26 -5.39
C GLU A 24 -5.95 -5.17 -3.86
N ARG A 25 -7.22 -5.00 -3.42
CA ARG A 25 -7.63 -4.94 -2.01
C ARG A 25 -7.75 -6.32 -1.35
N ALA A 26 -8.18 -7.34 -2.08
CA ALA A 26 -8.38 -8.70 -1.58
C ALA A 26 -7.09 -9.41 -1.09
N GLY A 27 -5.97 -8.69 -0.97
CA GLY A 27 -4.89 -9.10 -0.08
C GLY A 27 -3.95 -10.18 -0.61
N GLN A 28 -3.93 -10.47 -1.91
CA GLN A 28 -2.81 -11.21 -2.51
C GLN A 28 -1.54 -10.37 -2.69
N SER A 29 -1.54 -9.12 -2.22
CA SER A 29 -0.33 -8.31 -2.12
C SER A 29 0.39 -8.63 -0.82
N ALA A 30 1.37 -9.54 -0.91
CA ALA A 30 2.30 -9.81 0.19
C ALA A 30 2.85 -8.49 0.74
N VAL A 31 2.80 -8.34 2.07
CA VAL A 31 3.43 -7.20 2.75
C VAL A 31 4.92 -7.23 2.42
N CYS A 32 5.38 -6.18 1.75
CA CYS A 32 6.78 -6.03 1.38
C CYS A 32 7.43 -5.15 2.43
N PHE A 33 8.47 -5.68 3.07
CA PHE A 33 9.27 -4.91 4.01
C PHE A 33 10.37 -4.16 3.29
N CYS A 34 10.67 -2.95 3.76
CA CYS A 34 11.86 -2.25 3.31
C CYS A 34 13.11 -3.00 3.79
N PRO A 35 14.08 -3.36 2.92
CA PRO A 35 15.29 -4.08 3.32
C PRO A 35 16.24 -3.23 4.17
N ARG A 36 16.02 -1.92 4.27
CA ARG A 36 16.88 -0.97 5.00
C ARG A 36 16.37 -0.66 6.41
N CYS A 37 15.06 -0.50 6.59
CA CYS A 37 14.46 -0.10 7.87
C CYS A 37 13.38 -1.06 8.38
N GLY A 38 12.98 -2.07 7.60
CA GLY A 38 11.93 -3.00 8.01
C GLY A 38 10.51 -2.43 7.97
N ALA A 39 10.29 -1.21 7.48
CA ALA A 39 8.94 -0.64 7.41
C ALA A 39 8.02 -1.47 6.49
N PRO A 40 6.76 -1.74 6.90
CA PRO A 40 5.81 -2.54 6.13
C PRO A 40 5.15 -1.71 5.02
N PHE A 41 5.07 -2.27 3.82
CA PHE A 41 4.38 -1.66 2.68
C PHE A 41 3.47 -2.66 1.98
N TYR A 42 2.26 -2.20 1.66
CA TYR A 42 1.27 -2.99 0.92
C TYR A 42 1.38 -2.83 -0.60
N ARG A 43 2.30 -1.99 -1.08
CA ARG A 43 2.57 -1.79 -2.51
C ARG A 43 4.07 -1.67 -2.77
N ARG A 44 4.52 -2.32 -3.84
CA ARG A 44 5.93 -2.32 -4.29
C ARG A 44 6.44 -0.92 -4.64
N TRP A 45 5.67 -0.15 -5.42
CA TRP A 45 6.04 1.23 -5.80
C TRP A 45 6.26 2.14 -4.59
N THR A 46 5.42 2.05 -3.55
CA THR A 46 5.60 2.87 -2.34
C THR A 46 6.84 2.49 -1.55
N ARG A 47 7.20 1.19 -1.52
CA ARG A 47 8.47 0.73 -0.92
C ARG A 47 9.65 1.24 -1.73
N ASP A 48 9.61 1.10 -3.06
CA ASP A 48 10.69 1.53 -3.95
C ASP A 48 10.90 3.05 -3.88
N HIS A 49 9.83 3.84 -3.90
CA HIS A 49 9.88 5.29 -3.71
C HIS A 49 10.38 5.69 -2.32
N HIS A 50 9.98 4.97 -1.26
CA HIS A 50 10.50 5.18 0.10
C HIS A 50 12.02 4.97 0.18
N VAL A 51 12.52 3.89 -0.44
CA VAL A 51 13.96 3.57 -0.50
C VAL A 51 14.71 4.58 -1.36
N MET A 52 14.17 4.93 -2.54
CA MET A 52 14.75 5.91 -3.46
C MET A 52 14.92 7.28 -2.79
N ARG A 53 13.94 7.72 -2.00
CA ARG A 53 14.00 8.98 -1.27
C ARG A 53 14.82 8.90 0.02
N MET A 54 15.51 7.79 0.27
CA MET A 54 16.25 7.51 1.51
C MET A 54 15.45 7.86 2.77
N SER A 55 14.12 7.69 2.72
CA SER A 55 13.24 8.05 3.83
C SER A 55 13.27 7.02 4.96
N CYS A 56 14.14 6.02 4.83
CA CYS A 56 14.44 4.99 5.82
C CYS A 56 14.95 5.58 7.16
N LEU A 57 15.58 6.76 7.14
CA LEU A 57 16.12 7.41 8.34
C LEU A 57 15.06 8.16 9.17
N ARG A 58 13.84 8.33 8.64
CA ARG A 58 12.75 9.06 9.30
C ARG A 58 11.75 8.18 10.02
N VAL A 59 11.87 6.86 9.88
CA VAL A 59 11.12 5.91 10.70
C VAL A 59 11.98 5.55 11.89
N PRO A 60 11.57 5.91 13.14
CA PRO A 60 12.21 5.36 14.32
C PRO A 60 12.21 3.83 14.16
N ARG A 61 13.31 3.18 14.50
CA ARG A 61 13.29 1.73 14.75
C ARG A 61 12.40 1.55 15.98
N TRP A 62 11.15 1.12 15.78
CA TRP A 62 10.30 0.78 16.91
C TRP A 62 10.93 -0.45 17.57
N SER A 63 11.34 -0.28 18.84
CA SER A 63 11.62 -1.34 19.81
C SER A 63 10.33 -2.04 20.22
#